data_AF-A0A7V4QCW1-F1
#
_entry.id   AF-A0A7V4QCW1-F1
#
_cell.length_a   1.000
_cell.length_b   1.000
_cell.length_c   1.000
_cell.angle_alpha   90.00
_cell.angle_beta   90.00
_cell.angle_gamma   90.00
#
_symmetry.space_group_name_H-M   'P 1'
#
loop_
_entity.id
_entity.type
_entity.pdbx_description
1 polymer ?
#
loop_
_entity_poly.entity_id
_entity_poly.type
_entity_poly.pdbx_seq_one_letter_code
_entity_poly.pdbx_strand_id
1 'polypeptide(L)'
;MGELTHQYFTNLLAYIGYFLLGNILFVNKADGNIKIMLISFAVYIIASYFTLHKTYQLSILQHNFYGLYYGYSTINVAIASIAIFISLTQIDINKKRTASLLQSISNNGLGIYLAHPLFIKILVIDKIVISNLFEALALSSIVFMITFLLTYLMKKISYIKTLV
;
A
#
# COMPACT_ATOMS: atom_id res chain seq x y z
N MET A 1 8.49 9.34 28.74
CA MET A 1 7.06 8.95 28.69
C MET A 1 6.22 9.88 27.81
N GLY A 2 6.45 11.21 27.84
CA GLY A 2 5.73 12.18 27.00
C GLY A 2 5.97 12.12 25.48
N GLU A 3 7.18 11.75 25.03
CA GLU A 3 7.49 11.66 23.59
C GLU A 3 6.78 10.49 22.90
N LEU A 4 6.68 9.34 23.59
CA LEU A 4 5.97 8.17 23.07
C LEU A 4 4.47 8.45 22.93
N THR A 5 3.85 9.07 23.93
CA THR A 5 2.42 9.46 23.85
C THR A 5 2.15 10.45 22.73
N HIS A 6 3.06 11.40 22.51
CA HIS A 6 2.95 12.33 21.39
C HIS A 6 3.04 11.60 20.04
N GLN A 7 3.98 10.67 19.88
CA GLN A 7 4.15 9.91 18.64
C GLN A 7 2.93 9.03 18.33
N TYR A 8 2.37 8.32 19.31
CA TYR A 8 1.14 7.54 19.09
C TYR A 8 -0.04 8.42 18.70
N PHE A 9 -0.17 9.58 19.33
CA PHE A 9 -1.24 10.53 19.02
C PHE A 9 -1.11 11.11 17.62
N THR A 10 0.10 11.52 17.20
CA THR A 10 0.34 11.99 15.82
C THR A 10 0.06 10.90 14.80
N ASN A 11 0.40 9.65 15.12
CA ASN A 11 0.15 8.52 14.24
C ASN A 11 -1.36 8.28 14.07
N LEU A 12 -2.10 8.28 15.18
CA LEU A 12 -3.55 8.15 15.18
C LEU A 12 -4.22 9.26 14.36
N LEU A 13 -3.80 10.51 14.56
CA LEU A 13 -4.30 11.66 13.80
C LEU A 13 -4.05 11.51 12.29
N ALA A 14 -2.86 11.05 11.90
CA ALA A 14 -2.56 10.82 10.50
C ALA A 14 -3.46 9.73 9.89
N TYR A 15 -3.74 8.63 10.61
CA TYR A 15 -4.69 7.61 10.15
C TYR A 15 -6.11 8.16 10.00
N ILE A 16 -6.61 8.91 10.99
CA ILE A 16 -7.93 9.56 10.93
C ILE A 16 -7.97 10.55 9.75
N GLY A 17 -6.87 11.27 9.51
CA GLY A 17 -6.72 12.17 8.38
C GLY A 17 -6.98 11.49 7.04
N TYR A 18 -6.44 10.28 6.83
CA TYR A 18 -6.72 9.51 5.61
C TYR A 18 -8.20 9.14 5.44
N PHE A 19 -8.90 8.79 6.52
CA PHE A 19 -10.35 8.51 6.46
C PHE A 19 -11.16 9.75 6.11
N LEU A 20 -10.89 10.88 6.77
CA LEU A 20 -11.56 12.15 6.49
C LEU A 20 -11.31 12.59 5.05
N LEU A 21 -10.05 12.51 4.60
CA LEU A 21 -9.65 12.89 3.26
C LEU A 21 -10.33 12.00 2.21
N GLY A 22 -10.34 10.68 2.41
CA GLY A 22 -11.06 9.75 1.54
C GLY A 22 -12.56 10.08 1.44
N ASN A 23 -13.20 10.42 2.56
CA ASN A 23 -14.61 10.83 2.55
C ASN A 23 -14.83 12.14 1.76
N ILE A 24 -13.98 13.15 1.96
CA ILE A 24 -14.06 14.41 1.22
C ILE A 24 -13.90 14.16 -0.28
N LEU A 25 -12.94 13.35 -0.69
CA LEU A 25 -12.72 13.01 -2.11
C LEU A 25 -13.91 12.22 -2.68
N PHE A 26 -14.51 11.33 -1.90
CA PHE A 26 -15.63 10.53 -2.36
C PHE A 26 -16.91 11.35 -2.56
N VAL A 27 -17.22 12.25 -1.63
CA VAL A 27 -18.40 13.13 -1.71
C VAL A 27 -18.29 14.11 -2.88
N ASN A 28 -17.08 14.59 -3.18
CA ASN A 28 -16.82 15.54 -4.25
C ASN A 28 -16.34 14.89 -5.56
N LYS A 29 -16.51 13.57 -5.72
CA LYS A 29 -16.03 12.87 -6.91
C LYS A 29 -16.79 13.31 -8.16
N ALA A 30 -16.08 13.40 -9.28
CA ALA A 30 -16.72 13.48 -10.59
C ALA A 30 -17.19 12.08 -11.03
N ASP A 31 -18.27 12.03 -11.81
CA ASP A 31 -18.79 10.76 -12.35
C ASP A 31 -17.92 10.23 -13.50
N GLY A 32 -17.44 9.00 -13.34
CA GLY A 32 -17.03 8.08 -14.42
C GLY A 32 -16.11 8.66 -15.51
N ASN A 33 -15.08 9.43 -15.15
CA ASN A 33 -14.21 10.08 -16.12
C ASN A 33 -12.88 9.34 -16.31
N ILE A 34 -12.72 8.69 -17.47
CA ILE A 34 -11.51 7.93 -17.82
C ILE A 34 -10.23 8.78 -17.83
N LYS A 35 -10.32 10.06 -18.20
CA LYS A 35 -9.14 10.94 -18.22
C LYS A 35 -8.66 11.22 -16.80
N ILE A 36 -9.59 11.50 -15.88
CA ILE A 36 -9.29 11.67 -14.46
C ILE A 36 -8.69 10.37 -13.92
N MET A 37 -9.30 9.22 -14.22
CA MET A 37 -8.79 7.91 -13.81
C MET A 37 -7.32 7.70 -14.21
N LEU A 38 -6.99 7.96 -15.48
CA LEU A 38 -5.65 7.76 -16.03
C LEU A 38 -4.63 8.76 -15.50
N ILE A 39 -5.00 10.04 -15.38
CA ILE A 39 -4.12 11.08 -14.83
C ILE A 39 -3.80 10.77 -13.36
N SER A 40 -4.83 10.48 -12.55
CA SER A 40 -4.65 10.11 -11.16
C SER A 40 -3.85 8.82 -11.01
N PHE A 41 -4.05 7.83 -11.89
CA PHE A 41 -3.22 6.63 -11.89
C PHE A 41 -1.75 6.93 -12.23
N ALA A 42 -1.49 7.79 -13.21
CA ALA A 42 -0.14 8.21 -13.56
C ALA A 42 0.55 8.94 -12.39
N VAL A 43 -0.16 9.84 -11.69
CA VAL A 43 0.35 10.51 -10.49
C VAL A 43 0.69 9.50 -9.39
N TYR A 44 -0.16 8.49 -9.19
CA TYR A 44 0.12 7.39 -8.25
C TYR A 44 1.42 6.65 -8.61
N ILE A 45 1.62 6.30 -9.89
CA ILE A 45 2.84 5.61 -10.35
C ILE A 45 4.07 6.49 -10.14
N ILE A 46 4.01 7.78 -10.48
CA ILE A 46 5.13 8.73 -10.31
C ILE A 46 5.49 8.88 -8.83
N ALA A 47 4.50 9.10 -7.96
CA ALA A 47 4.73 9.27 -6.53
C ALA A 47 5.26 7.98 -5.88
N SER A 48 4.75 6.82 -6.29
CA SER A 48 5.23 5.51 -5.82
C SER A 48 6.66 5.23 -6.29
N TYR A 49 6.96 5.53 -7.55
CA TYR A 49 8.31 5.41 -8.10
C TYR A 49 9.30 6.32 -7.38
N PHE A 50 8.92 7.59 -7.13
CA PHE A 50 9.73 8.51 -6.34
C PHE A 50 10.02 7.95 -4.95
N THR A 51 9.00 7.42 -4.28
CA THR A 51 9.11 6.81 -2.94
C THR A 51 10.10 5.64 -2.96
N LEU A 52 9.92 4.71 -3.90
CA LEU A 52 10.76 3.54 -4.10
C LEU A 52 12.21 3.94 -4.39
N HIS A 53 12.42 4.82 -5.37
CA HIS A 53 13.74 5.25 -5.80
C HIS A 53 14.49 5.98 -4.69
N LYS A 54 13.84 6.92 -3.98
CA LYS A 54 14.48 7.66 -2.88
C LYS A 54 14.77 6.80 -1.67
N THR A 55 13.86 5.89 -1.32
CA THR A 55 14.09 4.92 -0.24
C THR A 55 15.26 4.01 -0.57
N TYR A 56 15.34 3.52 -1.81
CA TYR A 56 16.45 2.69 -2.27
C TYR A 56 17.80 3.43 -2.23
N GLN A 57 17.87 4.64 -2.79
CA GLN A 57 19.08 5.47 -2.79
C GLN A 57 19.59 5.74 -1.37
N LEU A 58 18.72 6.18 -0.47
CA LEU A 58 19.12 6.47 0.90
C LEU A 58 19.50 5.21 1.68
N SER A 59 18.85 4.08 1.39
CA SER A 59 19.17 2.81 2.07
C SER A 59 20.55 2.30 1.67
N ILE A 60 20.97 2.49 0.42
CA ILE A 60 22.36 2.18 -0.01
C ILE A 60 23.35 3.08 0.71
N LEU A 61 23.10 4.40 0.72
CA LEU A 61 24.01 5.38 1.32
C LEU A 61 24.20 5.17 2.83
N GLN A 62 23.16 4.69 3.52
CA GLN A 62 23.20 4.42 4.96
C GLN A 62 23.61 2.98 5.30
N HIS A 63 23.88 2.13 4.29
CA HIS A 63 24.12 0.69 4.45
C HIS A 63 23.04 -0.05 5.27
N ASN A 64 21.85 0.52 5.37
CA ASN A 64 20.72 0.00 6.13
C ASN A 64 19.41 0.61 5.60
N PHE A 65 18.28 -0.04 5.85
CA PHE A 65 16.97 0.49 5.47
C PHE A 65 16.74 1.88 6.06
N TYR A 66 16.45 2.86 5.18
CA TYR A 66 16.17 4.23 5.57
C TYR A 66 14.80 4.69 5.05
N GLY A 67 13.78 4.58 5.91
CA GLY A 67 12.37 4.74 5.56
C GLY A 67 11.84 6.18 5.50
N LEU A 68 12.69 7.21 5.36
CA LEU A 68 12.27 8.62 5.43
C LEU A 68 11.14 8.97 4.44
N TYR A 69 11.21 8.47 3.22
CA TYR A 69 10.16 8.68 2.20
C TYR A 69 9.08 7.59 2.21
N TYR A 70 9.30 6.49 2.92
CA TYR A 70 8.37 5.38 3.00
C TYR A 70 7.30 5.58 4.08
N GLY A 71 7.50 6.51 5.01
CA GLY A 71 6.56 6.81 6.09
C GLY A 71 5.17 7.21 5.57
N TYR A 72 4.13 6.67 6.18
CA TYR A 72 2.74 6.92 5.77
C TYR A 72 2.29 8.39 5.97
N SER A 73 2.95 9.16 6.84
CA SER A 73 2.71 10.60 7.02
C SER A 73 3.49 11.48 6.03
N THR A 74 4.28 10.89 5.13
CA THR A 74 5.05 11.66 4.14
C THR A 74 4.16 12.17 3.03
N ILE A 75 4.52 13.33 2.49
CA ILE A 75 3.72 14.00 1.45
C ILE A 75 3.60 13.16 0.18
N ASN A 76 4.65 12.45 -0.22
CA ASN A 76 4.64 11.58 -1.39
C ASN A 76 3.71 10.38 -1.20
N VAL A 77 3.66 9.77 -0.01
CA VAL A 77 2.70 8.69 0.29
C VAL A 77 1.27 9.22 0.36
N ALA A 78 1.06 10.42 0.91
CA ALA A 78 -0.25 11.07 0.90
C ALA A 78 -0.73 11.34 -0.54
N ILE A 79 0.13 11.91 -1.39
CA ILE A 79 -0.18 12.14 -2.82
C ILE A 79 -0.48 10.83 -3.53
N ALA A 80 0.33 9.79 -3.33
CA ALA A 80 0.09 8.48 -3.94
C ALA A 80 -1.27 7.91 -3.52
N SER A 81 -1.60 8.01 -2.22
CA SER A 81 -2.87 7.52 -1.66
C SER A 81 -4.08 8.28 -2.20
N ILE A 82 -3.99 9.62 -2.29
CA ILE A 82 -5.01 10.48 -2.91
C ILE A 82 -5.23 10.08 -4.37
N ALA A 83 -4.13 9.94 -5.11
CA ALA A 83 -4.16 9.70 -6.53
C ALA A 83 -4.76 8.31 -6.86
N ILE A 84 -4.36 7.26 -6.13
CA ILE A 84 -4.96 5.93 -6.33
C ILE A 84 -6.42 5.90 -5.90
N PHE A 85 -6.79 6.59 -4.80
CA PHE A 85 -8.17 6.68 -4.36
C PHE A 85 -9.06 7.31 -5.43
N ILE A 86 -8.67 8.48 -5.95
CA ILE A 86 -9.40 9.15 -7.04
C ILE A 86 -9.51 8.21 -8.24
N SER A 87 -8.41 7.59 -8.67
CA SER A 87 -8.42 6.66 -9.80
C SER A 87 -9.42 5.52 -9.63
N LEU A 88 -9.43 4.86 -8.46
CA LEU A 88 -10.34 3.75 -8.17
C LEU A 88 -11.81 4.20 -8.11
N THR A 89 -12.10 5.42 -7.65
CA THR A 89 -13.48 5.95 -7.62
C THR A 89 -14.06 6.26 -9.00
N GLN A 90 -13.22 6.37 -10.02
CA GLN A 90 -13.65 6.58 -11.41
C GLN A 90 -13.98 5.26 -12.14
N ILE A 91 -13.67 4.11 -11.53
CA ILE A 91 -13.92 2.80 -12.14
C ILE A 91 -15.43 2.48 -12.09
N ASP A 92 -15.98 2.09 -13.23
CA ASP A 92 -17.34 1.58 -13.32
C ASP A 92 -17.44 0.16 -12.72
N ILE A 93 -18.10 0.06 -11.57
CA ILE A 93 -18.29 -1.18 -10.80
C ILE A 93 -19.48 -2.00 -11.34
N ASN A 94 -20.28 -1.47 -12.27
CA ASN A 94 -21.42 -2.20 -12.83
C ASN A 94 -21.02 -3.50 -13.56
N LYS A 95 -19.75 -3.60 -13.98
CA LYS A 95 -19.21 -4.82 -14.56
C LYS A 95 -18.89 -5.84 -13.46
N LYS A 96 -19.62 -6.96 -13.46
CA LYS A 96 -19.46 -8.10 -12.51
C LYS A 96 -18.00 -8.53 -12.31
N ARG A 97 -17.19 -8.58 -13.39
CA ARG A 97 -15.76 -8.94 -13.30
C ARG A 97 -14.96 -7.91 -12.51
N THR A 98 -15.14 -6.62 -12.79
CA THR A 98 -14.46 -5.52 -12.10
C THR A 98 -14.82 -5.48 -10.62
N ALA A 99 -16.12 -5.59 -10.31
CA ALA A 99 -16.60 -5.66 -8.94
C ALA A 99 -15.99 -6.85 -8.17
N SER A 100 -15.98 -8.04 -8.80
CA SER A 100 -15.40 -9.25 -8.18
C SER A 100 -13.90 -9.11 -7.92
N LEU A 101 -13.15 -8.45 -8.81
CA LEU A 101 -11.71 -8.21 -8.62
C LEU A 101 -11.47 -7.22 -7.48
N LEU A 102 -12.17 -6.09 -7.46
CA LEU A 102 -12.05 -5.09 -6.39
C LEU A 102 -12.43 -5.69 -5.03
N GLN A 103 -13.49 -6.47 -4.97
CA GLN A 103 -13.87 -7.17 -3.74
C GLN A 103 -12.79 -8.17 -3.30
N SER A 104 -12.17 -8.88 -4.24
CA SER A 104 -11.08 -9.82 -3.91
C SER A 104 -9.86 -9.08 -3.36
N ILE A 105 -9.47 -7.95 -3.95
CA ILE A 105 -8.36 -7.13 -3.45
C ILE A 105 -8.69 -6.59 -2.06
N SER A 106 -9.88 -6.00 -1.89
CA SER A 106 -10.35 -5.45 -0.61
C SER A 106 -10.35 -6.51 0.49
N ASN A 107 -10.85 -7.71 0.20
CA ASN A 107 -10.90 -8.81 1.15
C ASN A 107 -9.49 -9.28 1.56
N ASN A 108 -8.52 -9.33 0.65
CA ASN A 108 -7.19 -9.86 0.97
C ASN A 108 -6.20 -8.79 1.47
N GLY A 109 -6.51 -7.49 1.30
CA GLY A 109 -5.59 -6.40 1.61
C GLY A 109 -5.09 -6.40 3.05
N LEU A 110 -5.98 -6.62 4.03
CA LEU A 110 -5.61 -6.65 5.44
C LEU A 110 -4.68 -7.83 5.78
N GLY A 111 -4.98 -9.04 5.28
CA GLY A 111 -4.12 -10.20 5.53
C GLY A 111 -2.74 -10.04 4.91
N ILE A 112 -2.65 -9.47 3.70
CA ILE A 112 -1.37 -9.15 3.06
C ILE A 112 -0.61 -8.12 3.89
N TYR A 113 -1.27 -7.06 4.35
CA TYR A 113 -0.65 -6.04 5.20
C TYR A 113 -0.03 -6.64 6.48
N LEU A 114 -0.73 -7.58 7.12
CA LEU A 114 -0.25 -8.23 8.34
C LEU A 114 0.85 -9.26 8.08
N ALA A 115 0.76 -10.02 6.98
CA ALA A 115 1.66 -11.14 6.70
C ALA A 115 2.97 -10.71 6.03
N HIS A 116 2.97 -9.69 5.16
CA HIS A 116 4.15 -9.36 4.35
C HIS A 116 5.42 -9.01 5.14
N PRO A 117 5.39 -8.33 6.31
CA PRO A 117 6.62 -8.01 7.04
C PRO A 117 7.30 -9.28 7.57
N LEU A 118 6.52 -10.32 7.89
CA LEU A 118 7.04 -11.62 8.33
C LEU A 118 7.82 -12.31 7.22
N PHE A 119 7.29 -12.33 6.00
CA PHE A 119 7.97 -12.90 4.84
C PHE A 119 9.20 -12.11 4.42
N ILE A 120 9.13 -10.77 4.45
CA ILE A 120 10.31 -9.93 4.22
C ILE A 120 11.40 -10.27 5.24
N LYS A 121 11.05 -10.38 6.52
CA LYS A 121 12.03 -10.72 7.57
C LYS A 121 12.67 -12.08 7.33
N ILE A 122 11.90 -13.11 6.97
CA ILE A 122 12.43 -14.45 6.65
C ILE A 122 13.41 -14.38 5.47
N LEU A 123 13.00 -13.75 4.36
CA LEU A 123 13.80 -13.69 3.14
C LEU A 123 15.06 -12.80 3.28
N VAL A 124 15.01 -11.77 4.10
CA VAL A 124 16.15 -10.89 4.37
C VAL A 124 17.14 -11.51 5.36
N ILE A 125 16.67 -12.34 6.30
CA ILE A 125 17.56 -13.13 7.19
C ILE A 125 18.49 -14.05 6.38
N ASP A 126 18.01 -14.56 5.24
CA ASP A 126 18.81 -15.38 4.31
C ASP A 126 19.81 -14.56 3.45
N LYS A 127 20.07 -13.29 3.81
CA LYS A 127 21.04 -12.40 3.15
C LYS A 127 20.82 -12.25 1.64
N ILE A 128 19.56 -12.15 1.19
CA ILE A 128 19.30 -11.66 -0.16
C ILE A 128 19.76 -10.19 -0.21
N VAL A 129 20.96 -9.96 -0.72
CA VAL A 129 21.51 -8.62 -0.89
C VAL A 129 20.80 -8.00 -2.09
N ILE A 130 19.95 -7.03 -1.82
CA ILE A 130 19.30 -6.23 -2.86
C ILE A 130 20.34 -5.26 -3.42
N SER A 131 20.88 -5.59 -4.59
CA SER A 131 21.95 -4.86 -5.26
C SER A 131 21.45 -3.84 -6.28
N ASN A 132 20.21 -4.00 -6.75
CA ASN A 132 19.57 -3.13 -7.73
C ASN A 132 18.06 -3.00 -7.50
N LEU A 133 17.46 -2.00 -8.16
CA LEU A 133 16.02 -1.71 -8.06
C LEU A 133 15.14 -2.85 -8.58
N PHE A 134 15.62 -3.60 -9.59
CA PHE A 134 14.87 -4.71 -10.18
C PHE A 134 14.75 -5.88 -9.20
N GLU A 135 15.80 -6.16 -8.42
CA GLU A 135 15.76 -7.14 -7.33
C GLU A 135 14.79 -6.73 -6.23
N ALA A 136 14.72 -5.44 -5.89
CA ALA A 136 13.72 -4.94 -4.94
C ALA A 136 12.28 -5.15 -5.45
N LEU A 137 12.05 -4.89 -6.73
CA LEU A 137 10.75 -5.11 -7.39
C LEU A 137 10.40 -6.60 -7.49
N ALA A 138 11.37 -7.45 -7.81
CA ALA A 138 11.18 -8.89 -7.86
C ALA A 138 10.85 -9.46 -6.48
N LEU A 139 11.62 -9.10 -5.45
CA LEU A 139 11.39 -9.55 -4.07
C LEU A 139 10.02 -9.11 -3.55
N SER A 140 9.65 -7.83 -3.75
CA SER A 140 8.34 -7.32 -3.34
C SER A 140 7.19 -8.04 -4.06
N SER A 141 7.36 -8.36 -5.35
CA SER A 141 6.38 -9.13 -6.12
C SER A 141 6.25 -10.57 -5.60
N ILE A 142 7.35 -11.23 -5.28
CA ILE A 142 7.37 -12.59 -4.71
C ILE A 142 6.67 -12.60 -3.34
N VAL A 143 7.05 -11.68 -2.45
CA VAL A 143 6.42 -11.52 -1.13
C VAL A 143 4.92 -11.26 -1.28
N PHE A 144 4.53 -10.37 -2.19
CA PHE A 144 3.12 -10.10 -2.46
C PHE A 144 2.38 -11.34 -2.95
N MET A 145 2.93 -12.11 -3.89
CA MET A 145 2.30 -13.35 -4.35
C MET A 145 2.14 -14.39 -3.25
N ILE A 146 3.17 -14.60 -2.43
CA ILE A 146 3.14 -15.57 -1.31
C ILE A 146 2.10 -15.15 -0.28
N THR A 147 2.11 -13.87 0.12
CA THR A 147 1.18 -13.34 1.13
C THR A 147 -0.26 -13.29 0.63
N PHE A 148 -0.46 -12.97 -0.65
CA PHE A 148 -1.77 -13.03 -1.30
C PHE A 148 -2.30 -14.47 -1.31
N LEU A 149 -1.49 -15.44 -1.74
CA LEU A 149 -1.87 -16.85 -1.76
C LEU A 149 -2.19 -17.36 -0.36
N LEU A 150 -1.35 -17.05 0.62
CA LEU A 150 -1.55 -17.44 2.01
C LEU A 150 -2.85 -16.85 2.58
N THR A 151 -3.08 -15.54 2.39
CA THR A 151 -4.31 -14.88 2.85
C THR A 151 -5.54 -15.48 2.18
N TYR A 152 -5.46 -15.76 0.88
CA TYR A 152 -6.52 -16.38 0.12
C TYR A 152 -6.85 -17.80 0.62
N LEU A 153 -5.83 -18.60 0.95
CA LEU A 153 -5.99 -19.95 1.51
C LEU A 153 -6.54 -19.92 2.94
N MET A 154 -6.04 -19.01 3.78
CA MET A 154 -6.52 -18.86 5.17
C MET A 154 -8.02 -18.54 5.23
N LYS A 155 -8.53 -17.73 4.30
CA LYS A 155 -9.97 -17.42 4.18
C LYS A 155 -10.84 -18.63 3.83
N LYS A 156 -10.27 -19.71 3.29
CA LYS A 156 -11.01 -20.97 3.04
C LYS A 156 -11.19 -21.79 4.32
N ILE A 157 -10.43 -21.52 5.37
CA ILE A 157 -10.52 -22.24 6.64
C ILE A 157 -11.59 -21.58 7.52
N SER A 158 -12.64 -22.34 7.85
CA SER A 158 -13.89 -21.83 8.43
C SER A 158 -13.74 -21.02 9.74
N TYR A 159 -12.68 -21.25 10.53
CA TYR A 159 -12.47 -20.59 11.82
C TYR A 159 -11.78 -19.22 11.73
N ILE A 160 -11.10 -18.92 10.62
CA ILE A 160 -10.33 -17.67 10.44
C ILE A 160 -11.10 -16.62 9.62
N LYS A 161 -12.18 -17.04 8.96
CA LYS A 161 -13.02 -16.21 8.08
C LYS A 161 -13.61 -14.97 8.76
N THR A 162 -13.72 -14.98 10.10
CA THR A 162 -14.27 -13.88 10.90
C THR A 162 -13.21 -12.83 11.28
N LEU A 163 -11.91 -13.16 11.21
CA LEU A 163 -10.81 -12.31 11.66
C LEU A 163 -10.06 -11.60 10.52
N VAL A 164 -10.17 -12.10 9.28
CA VAL A 164 -9.43 -11.61 8.09
C VAL A 164 -10.33 -11.47 6.88
#